data_AF-A0A915NHF1-F1
#
_entry.id   AF-A0A915NHF1-F1
#
_cell.length_a   1.000
_cell.length_b   1.000
_cell.length_c   1.000
_cell.angle_alpha   90.00
_cell.angle_beta   90.00
_cell.angle_gamma   90.00
#
_symmetry.space_group_name_H-M   'P 1'
#
loop_
_entity.id
_entity.type
_entity.pdbx_description
1 polymer ?
#
loop_
_entity_poly.entity_id
_entity_poly.type
_entity_poly.pdbx_seq_one_letter_code
_entity_poly.pdbx_strand_id
1 'polypeptide(L)'
;MFFKQFIAAFNQNIIPVRYERSFRGLKKLMERQGLVPFSEDDQAFNHLERRAGMLKPVHTVEEQIEYMASEAYWNVYKDRPIWETSWKRNLRTQLKWQPPTRLFCIDRNGRFNVNNACPVCRDEYFFFDYRNPKLMQHFLQPGTDLPISNLKTGLCIEQTVNLQAQVLKAKENGTLPFNVEFRYFDYKEWYPELWKNREDETTKLVGDEELPKRNVSVDDVYQNPDIVFPIHNRDVNTK
;
A
#
# COMPACT_ATOMS: atom_id res chain seq x y z
N MET A 1 42.93 -32.24 -23.33
CA MET A 1 42.27 -32.13 -24.66
C MET A 1 41.04 -33.04 -24.81
N PHE A 2 40.23 -33.27 -23.76
CA PHE A 2 39.11 -34.22 -23.84
C PHE A 2 37.71 -33.63 -23.55
N PHE A 3 37.60 -32.31 -23.33
CA PHE A 3 36.32 -31.68 -22.96
C PHE A 3 35.63 -30.89 -24.10
N LYS A 4 36.28 -30.72 -25.26
CA LYS A 4 35.70 -29.95 -26.39
C LYS A 4 34.96 -30.79 -27.43
N GLN A 5 34.98 -32.13 -27.32
CA GLN A 5 34.32 -33.02 -28.30
C GLN A 5 32.86 -33.37 -27.97
N PHE A 6 32.40 -33.14 -26.72
CA PHE A 6 31.03 -33.49 -26.34
C PHE A 6 29.95 -32.53 -26.88
N ILE A 7 30.32 -31.29 -27.22
CA ILE A 7 29.35 -30.27 -27.67
C ILE A 7 29.04 -30.39 -29.18
N ALA A 8 29.91 -31.04 -29.97
CA ALA A 8 29.75 -31.12 -31.43
C ALA A 8 28.80 -32.23 -31.92
N ALA A 9 28.37 -33.15 -31.05
CA ALA A 9 27.56 -34.31 -31.46
C ALA A 9 26.04 -34.09 -31.35
N PHE A 10 25.58 -32.89 -30.96
CA PHE A 10 24.15 -32.63 -30.74
C PHE A 10 23.37 -32.20 -31.99
N ASN A 11 24.03 -32.06 -33.15
CA ASN A 11 23.46 -31.40 -34.33
C ASN A 11 23.27 -32.28 -35.57
N GLN A 12 23.22 -33.61 -35.45
CA GLN A 12 22.86 -34.50 -36.56
C GLN A 12 21.97 -35.66 -36.12
N ASN A 13 20.66 -35.40 -36.13
CA ASN A 13 19.54 -36.28 -36.53
C ASN A 13 19.36 -37.71 -35.97
N ILE A 14 18.18 -37.85 -35.34
CA ILE A 14 17.22 -38.99 -35.38
C ILE A 14 17.57 -40.24 -34.55
N ILE A 15 17.10 -40.21 -33.29
CA ILE A 15 16.58 -41.38 -32.58
C ILE A 15 15.25 -40.95 -31.95
N PRO A 16 14.10 -41.59 -32.24
CA PRO A 16 12.84 -41.26 -31.58
C PRO A 16 12.84 -41.90 -30.19
N VAL A 17 13.59 -41.32 -29.25
CA VAL A 17 13.57 -41.77 -27.86
C VAL A 17 12.39 -41.08 -27.19
N ARG A 18 11.45 -41.93 -26.78
CA ARG A 18 10.31 -41.70 -25.89
C ARG A 18 10.76 -41.06 -24.57
N TYR A 19 11.13 -39.78 -24.59
CA TYR A 19 11.69 -39.06 -23.44
C TYR A 19 11.09 -37.65 -23.26
N GLU A 20 9.80 -37.47 -23.55
CA GLU A 20 9.11 -36.19 -23.26
C GLU A 20 8.65 -36.06 -21.79
N ARG A 21 8.74 -37.13 -20.98
CA ARG A 21 8.23 -37.14 -19.60
C ARG A 21 9.22 -36.63 -18.54
N SER A 22 10.51 -36.55 -18.84
CA SER A 22 11.57 -36.15 -17.89
C SER A 22 11.83 -34.64 -17.84
N PHE A 23 11.58 -33.92 -18.94
CA PHE A 23 11.83 -32.47 -19.02
C PHE A 23 10.90 -31.64 -18.13
N ARG A 24 9.67 -32.12 -17.88
CA ARG A 24 8.75 -31.45 -16.93
C ARG A 24 9.26 -31.48 -15.49
N GLY A 25 9.92 -32.57 -15.09
CA GLY A 25 10.50 -32.71 -13.75
C GLY A 25 11.75 -31.85 -13.58
N LEU A 26 12.61 -31.84 -14.60
CA LEU A 26 13.83 -31.03 -14.62
C LEU A 26 13.51 -29.52 -14.64
N LYS A 27 12.53 -29.09 -15.46
CA LYS A 27 12.07 -27.69 -15.51
C LYS A 27 11.51 -27.21 -14.16
N LYS A 28 10.68 -28.03 -13.48
CA LYS A 28 10.19 -27.74 -12.12
C LYS A 28 11.30 -27.67 -11.07
N LEU A 29 12.34 -28.49 -11.20
CA LEU A 29 13.51 -28.45 -10.31
C LEU A 29 14.37 -27.20 -10.56
N MET A 30 14.59 -26.83 -11.83
CA MET A 30 15.33 -25.63 -12.21
C MET A 30 14.57 -24.33 -11.87
N GLU A 31 13.24 -24.30 -12.00
CA GLU A 31 12.38 -23.20 -11.52
C GLU A 31 12.44 -23.05 -9.99
N ARG A 32 12.46 -24.16 -9.24
CA ARG A 32 12.62 -24.13 -7.77
C ARG A 32 13.99 -23.61 -7.33
N GLN A 33 15.02 -23.80 -8.16
CA GLN A 33 16.37 -23.32 -7.92
C GLN A 33 16.62 -21.90 -8.46
N GLY A 34 15.62 -21.26 -9.10
CA GLY A 34 15.73 -19.90 -9.64
C GLY A 34 16.67 -19.75 -10.85
N LEU A 35 17.02 -20.86 -11.51
CA LEU A 35 18.04 -20.90 -12.58
C LEU A 35 17.48 -20.74 -14.00
N VAL A 36 16.17 -20.64 -14.15
CA VAL A 36 15.53 -20.37 -15.45
C VAL A 36 15.34 -18.86 -15.55
N PRO A 37 15.92 -18.17 -16.56
CA PRO A 37 15.60 -16.78 -16.81
C PRO A 37 14.11 -16.67 -17.05
N PHE A 38 13.47 -15.83 -16.24
CA PHE A 38 12.06 -15.57 -16.28
C PHE A 38 11.73 -15.01 -17.68
N SER A 39 11.05 -15.79 -18.53
CA SER A 39 10.65 -15.35 -19.87
C SER A 39 9.43 -14.43 -19.79
N GLU A 40 9.35 -13.39 -20.63
CA GLU A 40 8.21 -12.46 -20.70
C GLU A 40 6.87 -13.21 -20.88
N ASP A 41 6.91 -14.37 -21.55
CA ASP A 41 5.76 -15.26 -21.76
C ASP A 41 5.17 -15.85 -20.47
N ASP A 42 5.88 -15.79 -19.34
CA ASP A 42 5.40 -16.25 -18.04
C ASP A 42 4.69 -15.13 -17.24
N GLN A 43 4.65 -13.88 -17.73
CA GLN A 43 3.99 -12.74 -17.06
C GLN A 43 2.51 -12.64 -17.37
N ALA A 44 1.74 -12.37 -16.34
CA ALA A 44 0.31 -12.11 -16.43
C ALA A 44 0.05 -10.61 -16.71
N PHE A 45 0.24 -10.20 -17.96
CA PHE A 45 -0.14 -8.85 -18.39
C PHE A 45 -1.65 -8.65 -18.46
N ASN A 46 -2.08 -7.38 -18.42
CA ASN A 46 -3.49 -7.03 -18.42
C ASN A 46 -4.29 -7.52 -19.65
N HIS A 47 -3.66 -7.61 -20.82
CA HIS A 47 -4.30 -8.06 -22.05
C HIS A 47 -4.58 -9.59 -22.09
N LEU A 48 -4.03 -10.37 -21.15
CA LEU A 48 -4.21 -11.81 -21.09
C LEU A 48 -5.51 -12.20 -20.37
N GLU A 49 -6.29 -13.07 -21.01
CA GLU A 49 -7.57 -13.57 -20.48
C GLU A 49 -7.39 -14.56 -19.32
N ARG A 50 -6.36 -15.42 -19.39
CA ARG A 50 -6.07 -16.45 -18.38
C ARG A 50 -4.78 -16.11 -17.66
N ARG A 51 -4.88 -15.91 -16.35
CA ARG A 51 -3.73 -15.50 -15.51
C ARG A 51 -3.27 -16.59 -14.55
N ALA A 52 -4.07 -17.63 -14.28
CA ALA A 52 -3.66 -18.67 -13.35
C ALA A 52 -2.40 -19.41 -13.84
N GLY A 53 -1.42 -19.57 -12.94
CA GLY A 53 -0.13 -20.20 -13.20
C GLY A 53 0.97 -19.25 -13.67
N MET A 54 0.60 -18.06 -14.15
CA MET A 54 1.53 -17.00 -14.56
C MET A 54 1.96 -16.14 -13.37
N LEU A 55 3.03 -15.39 -13.56
CA LEU A 55 3.68 -14.54 -12.57
C LEU A 55 3.17 -13.10 -12.70
N LYS A 56 2.91 -12.42 -11.57
CA LYS A 56 2.55 -11.00 -11.60
C LYS A 56 3.80 -10.18 -11.98
N PRO A 57 3.75 -9.33 -13.02
CA PRO A 57 4.84 -8.42 -13.32
C PRO A 57 5.05 -7.43 -12.16
N VAL A 58 6.30 -7.03 -11.94
CA VAL A 58 6.68 -6.12 -10.85
C VAL A 58 6.90 -4.74 -11.43
N HIS A 59 6.20 -3.74 -10.87
CA HIS A 59 6.22 -2.35 -11.31
C HIS A 59 6.77 -1.42 -10.23
N THR A 60 7.25 -0.25 -10.64
CA THR A 60 7.71 0.79 -9.72
C THR A 60 6.55 1.69 -9.26
N VAL A 61 6.78 2.44 -8.18
CA VAL A 61 5.77 3.38 -7.65
C VAL A 61 5.48 4.52 -8.64
N GLU A 62 6.51 4.96 -9.36
CA GLU A 62 6.41 6.01 -10.38
C GLU A 62 5.50 5.56 -11.53
N GLU A 63 5.74 4.36 -12.07
CA GLU A 63 4.88 3.73 -13.09
C GLU A 63 3.42 3.60 -12.62
N GLN A 64 3.19 3.25 -11.35
CA GLN A 64 1.85 3.17 -10.80
C GLN A 64 1.15 4.54 -10.79
N ILE A 65 1.86 5.60 -10.40
CA ILE A 65 1.31 6.96 -10.35
C ILE A 65 1.00 7.45 -11.77
N GLU A 66 1.90 7.20 -12.72
CA GLU A 66 1.71 7.50 -14.14
C GLU A 66 0.49 6.74 -14.70
N TYR A 67 0.36 5.44 -14.38
CA TYR A 67 -0.80 4.65 -14.79
C TYR A 67 -2.10 5.22 -14.24
N MET A 68 -2.16 5.61 -12.95
CA MET A 68 -3.36 6.23 -12.38
C MET A 68 -3.70 7.59 -12.99
N ALA A 69 -2.72 8.31 -13.54
CA ALA A 69 -2.93 9.56 -14.27
C ALA A 69 -3.30 9.34 -15.75
N SER A 70 -3.06 8.14 -16.29
CA SER A 70 -3.28 7.82 -17.69
C SER A 70 -4.76 7.76 -18.10
N GLU A 71 -5.02 7.99 -19.39
CA GLU A 71 -6.36 7.82 -19.98
C GLU A 71 -6.84 6.37 -19.89
N ALA A 72 -5.93 5.39 -19.90
CA ALA A 72 -6.27 3.98 -19.79
C ALA A 72 -6.96 3.68 -18.46
N TYR A 73 -6.43 4.22 -17.35
CA TYR A 73 -7.06 4.11 -16.03
C TYR A 73 -8.43 4.79 -16.02
N TRP A 74 -8.52 6.02 -16.52
CA TRP A 74 -9.76 6.78 -16.55
C TRP A 74 -10.87 6.06 -17.31
N ASN A 75 -10.56 5.49 -18.48
CA ASN A 75 -11.51 4.75 -19.30
C ASN A 75 -12.07 3.50 -18.60
N VAL A 76 -11.26 2.82 -17.78
CA VAL A 76 -11.63 1.59 -17.08
C VAL A 76 -12.43 1.89 -15.81
N TYR A 77 -11.94 2.74 -14.92
CA TYR A 77 -12.54 2.92 -13.58
C TYR A 77 -13.46 4.13 -13.49
N LYS A 78 -13.23 5.18 -14.30
CA LYS A 78 -13.96 6.46 -14.27
C LYS A 78 -13.92 7.06 -12.85
N ASP A 79 -15.03 7.67 -12.42
CA ASP A 79 -15.19 8.28 -11.08
C ASP A 79 -15.57 7.29 -9.97
N ARG A 80 -15.62 5.99 -10.25
CA ARG A 80 -16.06 4.98 -9.27
C ARG A 80 -14.87 4.35 -8.54
N PRO A 81 -15.06 3.89 -7.30
CA PRO A 81 -14.00 3.19 -6.59
C PRO A 81 -13.62 1.89 -7.31
N ILE A 82 -12.33 1.57 -7.28
CA ILE A 82 -11.73 0.47 -8.05
C ILE A 82 -12.46 -0.86 -7.80
N TRP A 83 -12.77 -1.17 -6.54
CA TRP A 83 -13.41 -2.44 -6.15
C TRP A 83 -14.84 -2.60 -6.65
N GLU A 84 -15.54 -1.51 -6.99
CA GLU A 84 -16.93 -1.55 -7.46
C GLU A 84 -17.01 -1.77 -8.98
N THR A 85 -16.15 -1.10 -9.75
CA THR A 85 -16.18 -1.18 -11.22
C THR A 85 -15.49 -2.44 -11.74
N SER A 86 -14.39 -2.85 -11.12
CA SER A 86 -13.48 -3.84 -11.71
C SER A 86 -13.76 -5.29 -11.32
N TRP A 87 -14.54 -5.52 -10.27
CA TRP A 87 -14.56 -6.83 -9.64
C TRP A 87 -15.91 -7.25 -9.05
N LYS A 88 -16.25 -8.53 -9.25
CA LYS A 88 -17.40 -9.17 -8.62
C LYS A 88 -17.02 -10.59 -8.20
N ARG A 89 -17.46 -10.99 -7.00
CA ARG A 89 -17.22 -12.34 -6.49
C ARG A 89 -18.17 -13.34 -7.13
N ASN A 90 -17.62 -14.46 -7.59
CA ASN A 90 -18.41 -15.61 -7.99
C ASN A 90 -18.84 -16.38 -6.73
N LEU A 91 -20.12 -16.29 -6.40
CA LEU A 91 -20.71 -16.90 -5.22
C LEU A 91 -21.85 -17.83 -5.63
N ARG A 92 -21.90 -19.02 -5.04
CA ARG A 92 -23.03 -19.94 -5.20
C ARG A 92 -24.25 -19.52 -4.36
N THR A 93 -24.02 -18.83 -3.25
CA THR A 93 -25.04 -18.52 -2.22
C THR A 93 -25.47 -17.06 -2.26
N GLN A 94 -26.63 -16.77 -1.68
CA GLN A 94 -27.12 -15.42 -1.41
C GLN A 94 -26.08 -14.55 -0.67
N LEU A 95 -26.13 -13.24 -0.92
CA LEU A 95 -25.19 -12.26 -0.37
C LEU A 95 -25.14 -12.22 1.17
N LYS A 96 -26.22 -12.59 1.87
CA LYS A 96 -26.26 -12.58 3.34
C LYS A 96 -25.37 -13.66 3.96
N TRP A 97 -25.23 -14.81 3.30
CA TRP A 97 -24.49 -15.98 3.81
C TRP A 97 -23.17 -16.18 3.08
N GLN A 98 -22.49 -15.05 2.88
CA GLN A 98 -21.24 -14.99 2.17
C GLN A 98 -20.11 -15.58 3.01
N PRO A 99 -19.35 -16.59 2.52
CA PRO A 99 -18.15 -17.02 3.21
C PRO A 99 -17.13 -15.87 3.23
N PRO A 100 -16.16 -15.90 4.18
CA PRO A 100 -15.07 -14.94 4.19
C PRO A 100 -14.33 -14.91 2.85
N THR A 101 -13.60 -13.83 2.61
CA THR A 101 -12.74 -13.73 1.43
C THR A 101 -11.61 -14.75 1.49
N ARG A 102 -11.04 -15.08 0.33
CA ARG A 102 -9.88 -15.96 0.22
C ARG A 102 -8.66 -15.39 0.97
N LEU A 103 -7.81 -16.29 1.44
CA LEU A 103 -6.58 -15.92 2.15
C LEU A 103 -5.63 -15.10 1.26
N PHE A 104 -5.27 -15.63 0.10
CA PHE A 104 -4.37 -15.00 -0.87
C PHE A 104 -4.82 -15.28 -2.31
N CYS A 105 -4.51 -14.38 -3.25
CA CYS A 105 -4.70 -14.61 -4.69
C CYS A 105 -3.40 -15.02 -5.38
N ILE A 106 -2.29 -14.50 -4.87
CA ILE A 106 -0.95 -14.65 -5.40
C ILE A 106 -0.18 -15.51 -4.39
N ASP A 107 0.57 -16.48 -4.88
CA ASP A 107 1.46 -17.31 -4.06
C ASP A 107 2.68 -16.52 -3.59
N ARG A 108 3.39 -17.08 -2.60
CA ARG A 108 4.70 -16.55 -2.15
C ARG A 108 5.72 -16.41 -3.28
N ASN A 109 5.56 -17.21 -4.34
CA ASN A 109 6.43 -17.19 -5.53
C ASN A 109 5.98 -16.17 -6.58
N GLY A 110 4.97 -15.33 -6.29
CA GLY A 110 4.45 -14.34 -7.24
C GLY A 110 3.50 -14.89 -8.30
N ARG A 111 3.09 -16.17 -8.21
CA ARG A 111 2.21 -16.82 -9.18
C ARG A 111 0.74 -16.66 -8.84
N PHE A 112 -0.11 -16.47 -9.85
CA PHE A 112 -1.55 -16.44 -9.65
C PHE A 112 -2.10 -17.86 -9.44
N ASN A 113 -2.78 -18.07 -8.31
CA ASN A 113 -3.51 -19.32 -8.06
C ASN A 113 -4.90 -19.35 -8.69
N VAL A 114 -5.41 -18.17 -9.03
CA VAL A 114 -6.80 -17.93 -9.35
C VAL A 114 -6.90 -17.15 -10.65
N ASN A 115 -7.90 -17.45 -11.47
CA ASN A 115 -8.19 -16.66 -12.66
C ASN A 115 -8.91 -15.35 -12.32
N ASN A 116 -9.91 -15.41 -11.42
CA ASN A 116 -10.64 -14.22 -10.96
C ASN A 116 -10.00 -13.65 -9.68
N ALA A 117 -8.83 -13.02 -9.79
CA ALA A 117 -8.08 -12.44 -8.66
C ALA A 117 -8.80 -11.22 -8.03
N CYS A 118 -8.33 -10.73 -6.87
CA CYS A 118 -8.90 -9.54 -6.21
C CYS A 118 -8.70 -8.28 -7.07
N PRO A 119 -9.44 -7.17 -6.88
CA PRO A 119 -9.29 -5.97 -7.74
C PRO A 119 -7.84 -5.48 -7.84
N VAL A 120 -7.12 -5.41 -6.72
CA VAL A 120 -5.69 -5.01 -6.68
C VAL A 120 -4.75 -6.08 -7.25
N CYS A 121 -5.11 -7.34 -7.05
CA CYS A 121 -4.29 -8.47 -7.49
C CYS A 121 -4.41 -8.64 -9.01
N ARG A 122 -5.58 -8.33 -9.57
CA ARG A 122 -5.89 -8.46 -10.98
C ARG A 122 -4.98 -7.53 -11.77
N ASP A 123 -5.06 -6.23 -11.51
CA ASP A 123 -4.28 -5.26 -12.26
C ASP A 123 -2.79 -5.31 -11.91
N GLU A 124 -1.95 -5.23 -12.95
CA GLU A 124 -0.51 -5.33 -12.84
C GLU A 124 0.11 -4.18 -12.04
N TYR A 125 -0.28 -2.94 -12.36
CA TYR A 125 0.26 -1.72 -11.76
C TYR A 125 -0.18 -1.48 -10.31
N PHE A 126 -1.22 -2.17 -9.82
CA PHE A 126 -1.73 -1.93 -8.47
C PHE A 126 -0.99 -2.76 -7.42
N PHE A 127 -0.48 -2.07 -6.41
CA PHE A 127 0.10 -2.60 -5.19
C PHE A 127 0.03 -1.52 -4.12
N PHE A 128 -0.15 -1.91 -2.86
CA PHE A 128 -0.28 -0.94 -1.78
C PHE A 128 1.09 -0.45 -1.31
N ASP A 129 1.29 0.87 -1.42
CA ASP A 129 2.43 1.56 -0.84
C ASP A 129 2.04 2.90 -0.22
N TYR A 130 2.71 3.26 0.88
CA TYR A 130 2.44 4.49 1.62
C TYR A 130 2.67 5.76 0.80
N ARG A 131 3.59 5.72 -0.18
CA ARG A 131 3.93 6.85 -1.06
C ARG A 131 2.79 7.25 -2.00
N ASN A 132 1.90 6.32 -2.32
CA ASN A 132 0.73 6.60 -3.15
C ASN A 132 -0.57 6.48 -2.33
N PRO A 133 -0.97 7.56 -1.62
CA PRO A 133 -2.20 7.55 -0.84
C PRO A 133 -3.46 7.48 -1.70
N LYS A 134 -3.41 7.90 -2.98
CA LYS A 134 -4.57 7.91 -3.88
C LYS A 134 -5.15 6.52 -4.08
N LEU A 135 -4.29 5.51 -4.26
CA LEU A 135 -4.74 4.12 -4.40
C LEU A 135 -5.39 3.61 -3.12
N MET A 136 -4.78 3.89 -1.96
CA MET A 136 -5.29 3.45 -0.65
C MET A 136 -6.65 4.07 -0.34
N GLN A 137 -6.85 5.36 -0.66
CA GLN A 137 -8.10 6.09 -0.42
C GLN A 137 -9.33 5.42 -1.06
N HIS A 138 -9.18 4.71 -2.19
CA HIS A 138 -10.29 3.95 -2.79
C HIS A 138 -10.80 2.79 -1.91
N PHE A 139 -9.97 2.29 -1.00
CA PHE A 139 -10.29 1.18 -0.09
C PHE A 139 -10.55 1.62 1.35
N LEU A 140 -10.38 2.92 1.63
CA LEU A 140 -10.73 3.52 2.91
C LEU A 140 -12.15 4.07 2.88
N GLN A 141 -12.76 4.19 4.05
CA GLN A 141 -13.99 4.94 4.19
C GLN A 141 -13.71 6.43 3.92
N PRO A 142 -14.65 7.16 3.28
CA PRO A 142 -14.43 8.55 2.92
C PRO A 142 -14.19 9.40 4.17
N GLY A 143 -13.10 10.17 4.17
CA GLY A 143 -12.73 11.06 5.27
C GLY A 143 -12.19 10.35 6.53
N THR A 144 -12.03 9.03 6.50
CA THR A 144 -11.41 8.28 7.61
C THR A 144 -10.26 7.40 7.11
N ASP A 145 -9.47 6.95 8.06
CA ASP A 145 -8.33 6.04 7.91
C ASP A 145 -8.74 4.57 8.06
N LEU A 146 -10.04 4.30 8.19
CA LEU A 146 -10.57 2.97 8.44
C LEU A 146 -10.77 2.21 7.12
N PRO A 147 -10.20 1.00 6.97
CA PRO A 147 -10.40 0.19 5.78
C PRO A 147 -11.84 -0.29 5.68
N ILE A 148 -12.38 -0.30 4.46
CA ILE A 148 -13.69 -0.89 4.16
C ILE A 148 -13.62 -2.41 4.37
N SER A 149 -14.72 -3.00 4.87
CA SER A 149 -14.84 -4.45 5.05
C SER A 149 -14.49 -5.25 3.78
N ASN A 150 -13.70 -6.30 3.96
CA ASN A 150 -13.23 -7.19 2.88
C ASN A 150 -14.36 -7.81 2.06
N LEU A 151 -15.51 -8.07 2.69
CA LEU A 151 -16.67 -8.63 1.98
C LEU A 151 -17.26 -7.63 0.98
N LYS A 152 -17.13 -6.33 1.24
CA LYS A 152 -17.55 -5.25 0.34
C LYS A 152 -16.50 -5.00 -0.75
N THR A 153 -15.22 -4.91 -0.39
CA THR A 153 -14.13 -4.62 -1.34
C THR A 153 -13.70 -5.82 -2.18
N GLY A 154 -13.91 -7.04 -1.71
CA GLY A 154 -13.48 -8.25 -2.42
C GLY A 154 -11.97 -8.55 -2.35
N LEU A 155 -11.23 -7.83 -1.50
CA LEU A 155 -9.81 -8.06 -1.29
C LEU A 155 -9.55 -9.44 -0.67
N CYS A 156 -8.41 -10.05 -1.03
CA CYS A 156 -7.93 -11.19 -0.25
C CYS A 156 -7.44 -10.72 1.12
N ILE A 157 -7.45 -11.63 2.09
CA ILE A 157 -7.11 -11.32 3.48
C ILE A 157 -5.68 -10.77 3.57
N GLU A 158 -4.75 -11.34 2.82
CA GLU A 158 -3.37 -10.86 2.72
C GLU A 158 -3.28 -9.39 2.27
N GLN A 159 -4.01 -9.00 1.22
CA GLN A 159 -3.99 -7.62 0.71
C GLN A 159 -4.67 -6.66 1.67
N THR A 160 -5.60 -7.14 2.49
CA THR A 160 -6.20 -6.33 3.56
C THR A 160 -5.18 -6.04 4.66
N VAL A 161 -4.41 -7.04 5.06
CA VAL A 161 -3.32 -6.88 6.03
C VAL A 161 -2.25 -5.94 5.48
N ASN A 162 -1.91 -6.08 4.19
CA ASN A 162 -0.97 -5.16 3.53
C ASN A 162 -1.50 -3.73 3.50
N LEU A 163 -2.78 -3.52 3.17
CA LEU A 163 -3.42 -2.20 3.22
C LEU A 163 -3.31 -1.60 4.63
N GLN A 164 -3.64 -2.36 5.67
CA GLN A 164 -3.54 -1.89 7.06
C GLN A 164 -2.11 -1.52 7.46
N ALA A 165 -1.13 -2.33 7.07
CA ALA A 165 0.28 -2.05 7.32
C ALA A 165 0.76 -0.78 6.60
N GLN A 166 0.33 -0.57 5.35
CA GLN A 166 0.71 0.61 4.58
C GLN A 166 -0.01 1.87 5.06
N VAL A 167 -1.26 1.77 5.51
CA VAL A 167 -1.98 2.87 6.17
C VAL A 167 -1.25 3.28 7.44
N LEU A 168 -0.79 2.33 8.26
CA LEU A 168 -0.01 2.63 9.45
C LEU A 168 1.29 3.37 9.10
N LYS A 169 2.05 2.88 8.12
CA LYS A 169 3.26 3.55 7.62
C LYS A 169 2.97 4.95 7.05
N ALA A 170 1.83 5.12 6.37
CA ALA A 170 1.44 6.40 5.79
C ALA A 170 1.09 7.43 6.87
N LYS A 171 0.54 6.99 8.01
CA LYS A 171 0.32 7.84 9.18
C LYS A 171 1.63 8.28 9.82
N GLU A 172 2.56 7.34 10.01
CA GLU A 172 3.90 7.64 10.55
C GLU A 172 4.67 8.64 9.69
N ASN A 173 4.57 8.52 8.36
CA ASN A 173 5.21 9.43 7.41
C ASN A 173 4.39 10.70 7.10
N GLY A 174 3.17 10.83 7.64
CA GLY A 174 2.29 11.98 7.36
C GLY A 174 1.81 12.08 5.91
N THR A 175 1.89 11.00 5.12
CA THR A 175 1.46 11.00 3.70
C THR A 175 -0.07 10.89 3.56
N LEU A 176 -0.74 10.26 4.53
CA LEU A 176 -2.19 10.13 4.57
C LEU A 176 -2.74 11.02 5.70
N PRO A 177 -3.73 11.90 5.43
CA PRO A 177 -4.38 12.65 6.48
C PRO A 177 -5.22 11.72 7.36
N PHE A 178 -5.11 11.88 8.67
CA PHE A 178 -5.89 11.12 9.65
C PHE A 178 -6.26 12.01 10.83
N ASN A 179 -7.28 11.60 11.58
CA ASN A 179 -7.69 12.31 12.78
C ASN A 179 -6.81 11.90 13.96
N VAL A 180 -6.20 12.88 14.63
CA VAL A 180 -5.43 12.66 15.86
C VAL A 180 -6.28 13.13 17.03
N GLU A 181 -6.65 12.20 17.92
CA GLU A 181 -7.37 12.56 19.13
C GLU A 181 -6.46 13.34 20.08
N PHE A 182 -6.85 14.57 20.40
CA PHE A 182 -6.17 15.37 21.41
C PHE A 182 -6.61 14.91 22.80
N ARG A 183 -5.62 14.64 23.67
CA ARG A 183 -5.86 14.41 25.09
C ARG A 183 -5.86 15.75 25.81
N TYR A 184 -6.98 16.07 26.46
CA TYR A 184 -7.07 17.22 27.35
C TYR A 184 -6.53 16.82 28.73
N PHE A 185 -5.54 17.55 29.23
CA PHE A 185 -5.00 17.36 30.57
C PHE A 185 -5.45 18.52 31.45
N ASP A 186 -5.87 18.22 32.68
CA ASP A 186 -6.04 19.25 33.70
C ASP A 186 -4.67 19.54 34.34
N TYR A 187 -4.03 20.62 33.91
CA TYR A 187 -2.71 21.02 34.41
C TYR A 187 -2.74 21.53 35.86
N LYS A 188 -3.92 21.81 36.43
CA LYS A 188 -4.06 22.27 37.82
C LYS A 188 -3.59 21.23 38.82
N GLU A 189 -3.84 19.95 38.55
CA GLU A 189 -3.47 18.84 39.42
C GLU A 189 -1.94 18.72 39.58
N TRP A 190 -1.21 18.94 38.50
CA TRP A 190 0.24 18.74 38.46
C TRP A 190 1.04 19.97 38.89
N TYR A 191 0.47 21.17 38.70
CA TYR A 191 1.12 22.42 39.06
C TYR A 191 0.20 23.31 39.92
N PRO A 192 -0.19 22.86 41.12
CA PRO A 192 -1.06 23.64 41.99
C PRO A 192 -0.41 24.97 42.39
N GLU A 193 0.92 25.01 42.51
CA GLU A 193 1.70 26.24 42.80
C GLU A 193 1.48 27.33 41.73
N LEU A 194 1.44 26.97 40.44
CA LEU A 194 1.24 27.91 39.33
C LEU A 194 -0.21 28.41 39.24
N TRP A 195 -1.15 27.67 39.84
CA TRP A 195 -2.58 28.00 39.86
C TRP A 195 -3.02 28.71 41.14
N LYS A 196 -2.37 28.46 42.28
CA LYS A 196 -2.56 29.20 43.55
C LYS A 196 -2.25 30.68 43.39
N ASN A 197 -1.08 31.00 42.82
CA ASN A 197 -0.67 32.40 42.61
C ASN A 197 -1.59 33.16 41.63
N ARG A 198 -2.27 32.42 40.73
CA ARG A 198 -3.18 33.00 39.74
C ARG A 198 -4.57 33.29 40.32
N GLU A 199 -5.04 32.49 41.28
CA GLU A 199 -6.28 32.78 42.01
C GLU A 199 -6.10 34.01 42.93
N ASP A 200 -4.91 34.18 43.50
CA ASP A 200 -4.53 35.36 44.31
C ASP A 200 -4.31 36.63 43.48
N GLU A 201 -3.94 36.51 42.20
CA GLU A 201 -3.85 37.63 41.25
C GLU A 201 -5.20 37.96 40.60
N THR A 202 -6.00 36.96 40.23
CA THR A 202 -7.35 37.18 39.68
C THR A 202 -8.31 37.74 40.72
N THR A 203 -8.21 37.37 41.99
CA THR A 203 -8.96 38.04 43.07
C THR A 203 -8.47 39.47 43.35
N LYS A 204 -7.20 39.80 43.08
CA LYS A 204 -6.70 41.19 43.12
C LYS A 204 -7.18 42.04 41.94
N LEU A 205 -7.51 41.42 40.80
CA LEU A 205 -8.05 42.09 39.61
C LEU A 205 -9.58 42.25 39.62
N VAL A 206 -10.26 41.64 40.59
CA VAL A 206 -11.71 41.81 40.82
C VAL A 206 -12.00 42.94 41.82
N GLY A 207 -10.97 43.69 42.23
CA GLY A 207 -11.14 45.01 42.83
C GLY A 207 -11.21 46.09 41.74
N ASP A 208 -12.43 46.45 41.33
CA ASP A 208 -12.91 47.72 40.76
C ASP A 208 -12.08 48.56 39.75
N GLU A 209 -10.94 48.10 39.23
CA GLU A 209 -10.20 48.82 38.19
C GLU A 209 -10.14 48.01 36.89
N GLU A 210 -10.83 48.52 35.87
CA GLU A 210 -10.79 48.03 34.49
C GLU A 210 -9.33 47.95 34.01
N LEU A 211 -8.81 46.72 33.88
CA LEU A 211 -7.53 46.51 33.21
C LEU A 211 -7.57 47.11 31.80
N PRO A 212 -6.59 47.95 31.40
CA PRO A 212 -6.52 48.45 30.05
C PRO A 212 -6.33 47.26 29.12
N LYS A 213 -7.33 46.99 28.28
CA LYS A 213 -7.25 46.05 27.17
C LYS A 213 -6.10 46.49 26.27
N ARG A 214 -4.89 45.98 26.52
CA ARG A 214 -3.79 46.11 25.59
C ARG A 214 -4.14 45.22 24.40
N ASN A 215 -4.41 45.86 23.26
CA ASN A 215 -4.62 45.25 21.96
C ASN A 215 -3.30 44.62 21.46
N VAL A 216 -2.82 43.58 22.13
CA VAL A 216 -1.65 42.82 21.70
C VAL A 216 -2.16 41.58 20.98
N SER A 217 -1.86 41.48 19.69
CA SER A 217 -2.19 40.30 18.90
C SER A 217 -1.41 39.10 19.45
N VAL A 218 -1.97 37.88 19.35
CA VAL A 218 -1.24 36.65 19.66
C VAL A 218 0.06 36.55 18.84
N ASP A 219 0.04 37.11 17.62
CA ASP A 219 1.19 37.18 16.71
C ASP A 219 2.30 38.13 17.20
N ASP A 220 1.99 39.10 18.06
CA ASP A 220 2.98 40.02 18.64
C ASP A 220 3.72 39.41 19.83
N VAL A 221 3.10 38.45 20.53
CA VAL A 221 3.68 37.75 21.70
C VAL A 221 4.61 36.62 21.27
N TYR A 222 4.26 35.93 20.18
CA TYR A 222 5.02 34.84 19.61
C TYR A 222 5.45 35.18 18.19
N GLN A 223 6.40 36.12 18.07
CA GLN A 223 7.21 36.19 16.86
C GLN A 223 7.99 34.88 16.80
N ASN A 224 7.54 33.91 16.01
CA ASN A 224 8.31 32.70 15.76
C ASN A 224 9.51 33.12 14.89
N PRO A 225 10.75 33.22 15.43
CA PRO A 225 11.89 33.30 14.54
C PRO A 225 11.90 32.00 13.73
N ASP A 226 12.10 32.09 12.42
CA ASP A 226 12.13 30.91 11.55
C ASP A 226 13.00 29.81 12.17
N ILE A 227 12.34 28.75 12.65
CA ILE A 227 13.02 27.61 13.27
C ILE A 227 13.63 26.81 12.14
N VAL A 228 14.91 27.08 11.83
CA VAL A 228 15.67 26.27 10.89
C VAL A 228 16.05 24.97 11.61
N PHE A 229 15.34 23.89 11.30
CA PHE A 229 15.68 22.57 11.80
C PHE A 229 17.03 22.13 11.23
N PRO A 230 17.97 21.64 12.05
CA PRO A 230 19.23 21.13 11.56
C PRO A 230 18.99 19.90 10.69
N ILE A 231 19.51 19.93 9.47
CA ILE A 231 19.45 18.80 8.53
C ILE A 231 20.24 17.65 9.15
N HIS A 232 19.59 16.50 9.34
CA HIS A 232 20.26 15.32 9.91
C HIS A 232 21.27 14.77 8.91
N ASN A 233 22.45 14.35 9.36
CA ASN A 233 23.53 13.82 8.51
C ASN A 233 23.17 12.59 7.63
N ARG A 234 21.95 12.04 7.76
CA ARG A 234 21.46 10.95 6.90
C ARG A 234 20.75 11.45 5.63
N ASP A 235 20.40 12.73 5.59
CA ASP A 235 19.62 13.34 4.49
C ASP A 235 20.52 14.05 3.45
N VAL A 236 21.84 13.89 3.57
CA VAL A 236 22.83 14.57 2.71
C VAL A 236 22.88 13.98 1.29
N ASN A 237 22.44 12.72 1.12
CA ASN A 237 22.47 12.02 -0.17
C ASN A 237 21.14 12.05 -0.95
N THR A 238 20.16 12.83 -0.51
CA THR A 238 18.80 12.85 -1.08
C THR A 238 18.55 14.09 -1.95
N LYS A 239 19.53 14.47 -2.77
CA LYS A 239 19.32 15.39 -3.90
C LYS A 239 19.17 14.63 -5.20
#